data_AF-A0A6L8I3G3-F1
#
_entry.id   AF-A0A6L8I3G3-F1
#
_cell.length_a   1.000
_cell.length_b   1.000
_cell.length_c   1.000
_cell.angle_alpha   90.00
_cell.angle_beta   90.00
_cell.angle_gamma   90.00
#
_symmetry.space_group_name_H-M   'P 1'
#
loop_
_entity.id
_entity.type
_entity.pdbx_description
1 polymer ?
#
loop_
_entity_poly.entity_id
_entity_poly.type
_entity_poly.pdbx_seq_one_letter_code
_entity_poly.pdbx_strand_id
1 'polypeptide(L)'
;MSGFSAELFPVLFSVPSVTTGLAEMIGEIDVDALCGEYCQLRKAVPNRSACSKRYFVEHHGRPKAKNPGCASEKHLAIALWRLRTRWPRVGNGSMRLLDYEFPLKASNLDRGLGKVDLLGVTDRSRLVIIELKVCRKDGSRGDTPLLALTEGLRYAAVVQANLRAIAVEARERCAIDVSEEPPIVQIMAPEDWWRGWCGMVGSTRRAAGEWESKFLDLSNELEDRLGILIECVSLEGVSLADVSWKGDGPRLEETPPMRRACLKARRASQGQQHRDG
;
A
#
# COMPACT_ATOMS: atom_id res chain seq x y z
N MET A 1 24.70 3.94 -19.83
CA MET A 1 23.60 3.60 -18.90
C MET A 1 24.01 4.09 -17.52
N SER A 2 23.48 5.23 -17.08
CA SER A 2 23.70 5.74 -15.73
C SER A 2 22.98 4.82 -14.75
N GLY A 3 23.74 4.17 -13.86
CA GLY A 3 23.15 3.36 -12.79
C GLY A 3 22.34 4.23 -11.83
N PHE A 4 21.22 3.70 -11.34
CA PHE A 4 20.49 4.28 -10.22
C PHE A 4 21.40 4.21 -8.99
N SER A 5 21.92 5.35 -8.53
CA SER A 5 22.73 5.39 -7.29
C SER A 5 21.79 5.26 -6.10
N ALA A 6 22.16 4.46 -5.09
CA ALA A 6 21.42 4.37 -3.84
C ALA A 6 21.34 5.73 -3.10
N GLU A 7 22.21 6.67 -3.43
CA GLU A 7 22.19 8.07 -2.93
C GLU A 7 21.09 8.93 -3.57
N LEU A 8 20.39 8.44 -4.60
CA LEU A 8 19.23 9.10 -5.21
C LEU A 8 17.89 8.59 -4.66
N PHE A 9 17.91 7.76 -3.60
CA PHE A 9 16.66 7.36 -2.96
C PHE A 9 16.10 8.55 -2.19
N PRO A 10 14.87 9.00 -2.48
CA PRO A 10 14.38 10.23 -1.89
C PRO A 10 14.22 10.10 -0.36
N VAL A 11 14.57 11.17 0.36
CA VAL A 11 14.77 11.15 1.82
C VAL A 11 13.43 10.97 2.54
N LEU A 12 12.33 11.49 1.98
CA LEU A 12 11.00 11.44 2.60
C LEU A 12 10.32 10.06 2.46
N PHE A 13 10.83 9.16 1.61
CA PHE A 13 10.43 7.74 1.61
C PHE A 13 11.14 6.92 2.70
N SER A 14 12.04 7.52 3.47
CA SER A 14 12.78 6.88 4.56
C SER A 14 12.22 7.28 5.93
N VAL A 15 10.88 7.32 6.06
CA VAL A 15 10.21 7.66 7.32
C VAL A 15 10.59 6.63 8.39
N PRO A 16 11.14 7.05 9.55
CA PRO A 16 11.48 6.12 10.59
C PRO A 16 10.22 5.45 11.16
N SER A 17 10.34 4.16 11.48
CA SER A 17 9.28 3.43 12.18
C SER A 17 9.15 3.98 13.60
N VAL A 18 8.20 4.88 13.82
CA VAL A 18 7.90 5.46 15.14
C VAL A 18 6.60 4.89 15.71
N THR A 19 6.61 4.63 17.00
CA THR A 19 5.42 4.15 17.74
C THR A 19 4.74 5.26 18.55
N THR A 20 5.38 6.43 18.63
CA THR A 20 4.96 7.66 19.33
C THR A 20 5.25 8.86 18.44
N GLY A 21 4.53 9.96 18.61
CA GLY A 21 4.72 11.19 17.82
C GLY A 21 4.20 11.09 16.39
N LEU A 22 3.39 10.06 16.06
CA LEU A 22 2.93 9.83 14.68
C LEU A 22 2.16 11.04 14.12
N ALA A 23 1.30 11.67 14.91
CA ALA A 23 0.59 12.88 14.50
C ALA A 23 1.54 14.06 14.22
N GLU A 24 2.58 14.24 15.04
CA GLU A 24 3.58 15.30 14.84
C GLU A 24 4.35 15.03 13.55
N MET A 25 4.87 13.81 13.40
CA MET A 25 5.57 13.37 12.20
C MET A 25 4.74 13.55 10.92
N ILE A 26 3.46 13.16 10.91
CA ILE A 26 2.59 13.38 9.75
C ILE A 26 2.40 14.89 9.51
N GLY A 27 2.26 15.68 10.58
CA GLY A 27 2.10 17.12 10.48
C GLY A 27 3.34 17.89 10.02
N GLU A 28 4.53 17.28 10.13
CA GLU A 28 5.80 17.84 9.67
C GLU A 28 6.13 17.48 8.22
N ILE A 29 5.34 16.62 7.58
CA ILE A 29 5.56 16.27 6.17
C ILE A 29 5.29 17.49 5.30
N ASP A 30 6.35 17.94 4.63
CA ASP A 30 6.25 18.87 3.51
C ASP A 30 5.66 18.15 2.30
N VAL A 31 4.39 18.44 2.01
CA VAL A 31 3.64 17.83 0.91
C VAL A 31 4.21 18.21 -0.45
N ASP A 32 4.71 19.44 -0.60
CA ASP A 32 5.34 19.92 -1.82
C ASP A 32 6.64 19.15 -2.08
N ALA A 33 7.47 18.97 -1.06
CA ALA A 33 8.67 18.17 -1.15
C ALA A 33 8.36 16.70 -1.48
N LEU A 34 7.38 16.09 -0.82
CA LEU A 34 6.97 14.70 -1.07
C LEU A 34 6.44 14.50 -2.51
N CYS A 35 5.64 15.45 -3.02
CA CYS A 35 5.19 15.44 -4.42
C CYS A 35 6.36 15.61 -5.40
N GLY A 36 7.31 16.47 -5.06
CA GLY A 36 8.56 16.65 -5.80
C GLY A 36 9.35 15.35 -5.89
N GLU A 37 9.54 14.65 -4.78
CA GLU A 37 10.21 13.36 -4.71
C GLU A 37 9.47 12.28 -5.52
N TYR A 38 8.13 12.21 -5.43
CA TYR A 38 7.32 11.31 -6.26
C TYR A 38 7.59 11.54 -7.75
N CYS A 39 7.58 12.79 -8.19
CA CYS A 39 7.80 13.16 -9.58
C CYS A 39 9.24 12.91 -10.05
N GLN A 40 10.24 13.13 -9.19
CA GLN A 40 11.63 12.79 -9.48
C GLN A 40 11.81 11.28 -9.60
N LEU A 41 11.26 10.52 -8.67
CA LEU A 41 11.30 9.07 -8.71
C LEU A 41 10.70 8.56 -10.02
N ARG A 42 9.49 9.01 -10.40
CA ARG A 42 8.81 8.62 -11.65
C ARG A 42 9.67 8.83 -12.91
N LYS A 43 10.55 9.84 -12.91
CA LYS A 43 11.47 10.11 -14.03
C LYS A 43 12.72 9.23 -14.00
N ALA A 44 13.16 8.81 -12.82
CA ALA A 44 14.42 8.10 -12.60
C ALA A 44 14.27 6.58 -12.48
N VAL A 45 13.05 6.05 -12.34
CA VAL A 45 12.84 4.62 -12.10
C VAL A 45 13.35 3.76 -13.27
N PRO A 46 13.84 2.54 -12.98
CA PRO A 46 14.20 1.60 -14.01
C PRO A 46 12.98 1.14 -14.81
N ASN A 47 13.20 0.81 -16.08
CA ASN A 47 12.24 0.12 -16.92
C ASN A 47 12.67 -1.33 -17.11
N ARG A 48 11.89 -2.28 -16.56
CA ARG A 48 12.22 -3.71 -16.65
C ARG A 48 12.23 -4.23 -18.08
N SER A 49 11.29 -3.78 -18.92
CA SER A 49 11.19 -4.21 -20.31
C SER A 49 12.38 -3.76 -21.15
N ALA A 50 12.95 -2.59 -20.85
CA ALA A 50 14.21 -2.12 -21.46
C ALA A 50 15.42 -3.01 -21.11
N CYS A 51 15.32 -3.82 -20.04
CA CYS A 51 16.32 -4.81 -19.64
C CYS A 51 15.87 -6.25 -19.93
N SER A 52 14.93 -6.45 -20.87
CA SER A 52 14.37 -7.75 -21.25
C SER A 52 13.78 -8.54 -20.06
N LYS A 53 13.31 -7.84 -19.03
CA LYS A 53 12.63 -8.44 -17.88
C LYS A 53 11.14 -8.12 -17.94
N ARG A 54 10.32 -9.14 -17.63
CA ARG A 54 8.87 -9.01 -17.50
C ARG A 54 8.49 -8.41 -16.16
N TYR A 55 7.42 -7.63 -16.10
CA TYR A 55 6.80 -7.23 -14.84
C TYR A 55 6.01 -8.38 -14.23
N PHE A 56 5.15 -9.04 -15.00
CA PHE A 56 4.45 -10.21 -14.53
C PHE A 56 5.39 -11.41 -14.57
N VAL A 57 5.68 -12.00 -13.41
CA VAL A 57 6.57 -13.18 -13.28
C VAL A 57 5.78 -14.43 -12.89
N GLU A 58 6.34 -15.61 -13.13
CA GLU A 58 5.71 -16.85 -12.67
C GLU A 58 5.86 -17.01 -11.17
N HIS A 59 4.77 -17.43 -10.54
CA HIS A 59 4.66 -17.60 -9.11
C HIS A 59 4.21 -19.01 -8.79
N HIS A 60 5.01 -19.73 -8.01
CA HIS A 60 4.68 -21.10 -7.62
C HIS A 60 3.75 -21.18 -6.40
N GLY A 61 3.29 -20.03 -5.87
CA GLY A 61 2.43 -19.98 -4.68
C GLY A 61 3.10 -20.46 -3.39
N ARG A 62 4.43 -20.63 -3.41
CA ARG A 62 5.23 -21.11 -2.29
C ARG A 62 6.30 -20.07 -1.93
N PRO A 63 6.30 -19.54 -0.70
CA PRO A 63 7.44 -18.81 -0.15
C PRO A 63 8.70 -19.68 -0.20
N LYS A 64 9.85 -19.10 -0.57
CA LYS A 64 11.14 -19.84 -0.64
C LYS A 64 11.72 -20.28 0.73
N ALA A 65 11.03 -20.07 1.87
CA ALA A 65 11.51 -20.21 3.27
C ALA A 65 12.76 -19.34 3.60
N LYS A 66 12.99 -18.73 4.77
CA LYS A 66 13.21 -19.27 6.13
C LYS A 66 12.97 -18.23 7.25
N ASN A 67 12.35 -17.07 6.98
CA ASN A 67 12.23 -15.99 7.97
C ASN A 67 10.81 -15.95 8.57
N PRO A 68 10.62 -16.31 9.86
CA PRO A 68 9.29 -16.38 10.46
C PRO A 68 8.57 -15.02 10.52
N GLY A 69 9.29 -13.90 10.50
CA GLY A 69 8.74 -12.53 10.66
C GLY A 69 8.12 -11.93 9.39
N CYS A 70 8.80 -11.98 8.24
CA CYS A 70 8.26 -11.52 6.94
C CYS A 70 7.35 -12.55 6.25
N ALA A 71 7.11 -13.70 6.88
CA ALA A 71 6.27 -14.75 6.31
C ALA A 71 4.78 -14.34 6.32
N SER A 72 4.33 -13.54 7.29
CA SER A 72 2.90 -13.27 7.50
C SER A 72 2.24 -12.45 6.39
N GLU A 73 2.79 -11.29 6.02
CA GLU A 73 2.24 -10.43 4.95
C GLU A 73 2.25 -11.18 3.62
N LYS A 74 3.39 -11.79 3.29
CA LYS A 74 3.52 -12.61 2.08
C LYS A 74 2.54 -13.78 2.05
N HIS A 75 2.33 -14.47 3.17
CA HIS A 75 1.38 -15.57 3.23
C HIS A 75 -0.04 -15.07 3.00
N LEU A 76 -0.41 -13.95 3.60
CA LEU A 76 -1.72 -13.33 3.40
C LEU A 76 -1.89 -12.86 1.95
N ALA A 77 -0.89 -12.23 1.34
CA ALA A 77 -0.91 -11.85 -0.08
C ALA A 77 -1.13 -13.06 -1.00
N ILE A 78 -0.39 -14.16 -0.77
CA ILE A 78 -0.58 -15.41 -1.54
C ILE A 78 -1.99 -15.94 -1.35
N ALA A 79 -2.49 -15.97 -0.12
CA ALA A 79 -3.82 -16.50 0.19
C ALA A 79 -4.94 -15.67 -0.47
N LEU A 80 -4.85 -14.34 -0.41
CA LEU A 80 -5.79 -13.41 -1.05
C LEU A 80 -5.77 -13.56 -2.58
N TRP A 81 -4.58 -13.58 -3.19
CA TRP A 81 -4.44 -13.75 -4.65
C TRP A 81 -5.01 -15.08 -5.14
N ARG A 82 -4.88 -16.15 -4.33
CA ARG A 82 -5.41 -17.48 -4.64
C ARG A 82 -6.93 -17.59 -4.64
N LEU A 83 -7.64 -16.68 -3.98
CA LEU A 83 -9.11 -16.69 -3.99
C LEU A 83 -9.69 -16.45 -5.39
N ARG A 84 -8.92 -15.83 -6.30
CA ARG A 84 -9.30 -15.60 -7.72
C ARG A 84 -10.68 -14.96 -7.92
N THR A 85 -11.16 -14.23 -6.92
CA THR A 85 -12.47 -13.61 -6.92
C THR A 85 -12.40 -12.14 -7.35
N ARG A 86 -13.58 -11.57 -7.64
CA ARG A 86 -13.78 -10.13 -7.72
C ARG A 86 -14.18 -9.61 -6.35
N TRP A 87 -13.60 -8.49 -5.97
CA TRP A 87 -13.78 -7.89 -4.67
C TRP A 87 -14.52 -6.55 -4.80
N PRO A 88 -15.56 -6.30 -3.99
CA PRO A 88 -16.22 -5.00 -3.98
C PRO A 88 -15.28 -3.93 -3.42
N ARG A 89 -15.07 -2.82 -4.14
CA ARG A 89 -14.19 -1.74 -3.68
C ARG A 89 -14.88 -0.81 -2.70
N VAL A 90 -14.07 -0.24 -1.79
CA VAL A 90 -14.52 0.78 -0.83
C VAL A 90 -14.79 2.15 -1.47
N GLY A 91 -14.18 2.43 -2.63
CA GLY A 91 -14.37 3.66 -3.42
C GLY A 91 -15.37 3.55 -4.58
N ASN A 92 -16.19 2.49 -4.60
CA ASN A 92 -17.10 2.04 -5.67
C ASN A 92 -16.51 1.07 -6.71
N GLY A 93 -17.40 0.27 -7.28
CA GLY A 93 -17.08 -0.75 -8.29
C GLY A 93 -16.47 -2.01 -7.69
N SER A 94 -15.74 -2.74 -8.51
CA SER A 94 -15.05 -3.96 -8.12
C SER A 94 -13.59 -3.94 -8.55
N MET A 95 -12.79 -4.80 -7.94
CA MET A 95 -11.42 -5.08 -8.37
C MET A 95 -11.14 -6.57 -8.41
N ARG A 96 -10.11 -6.96 -9.15
CA ARG A 96 -9.53 -8.31 -9.08
C ARG A 96 -8.02 -8.22 -8.95
N LEU A 97 -7.45 -9.21 -8.27
CA LEU A 97 -6.01 -9.33 -8.11
C LEU A 97 -5.40 -9.96 -9.37
N LEU A 98 -4.34 -9.34 -9.87
CA LEU A 98 -3.59 -9.79 -11.05
C LEU A 98 -2.37 -10.57 -10.62
N ASP A 99 -1.60 -10.01 -9.69
CA ASP A 99 -0.32 -10.55 -9.28
C ASP A 99 -0.05 -10.29 -7.80
N TYR A 100 0.93 -11.00 -7.24
CA TYR A 100 1.45 -10.75 -5.90
C TYR A 100 2.98 -10.69 -5.94
N GLU A 101 3.62 -10.03 -4.98
CA GLU A 101 5.07 -9.78 -5.00
C GLU A 101 5.55 -9.23 -6.38
N PHE A 102 4.78 -8.29 -6.94
CA PHE A 102 4.99 -7.76 -8.27
C PHE A 102 6.31 -6.97 -8.33
N PRO A 103 7.30 -7.43 -9.12
CA PRO A 103 8.67 -6.94 -9.03
C PRO A 103 8.86 -5.59 -9.73
N LEU A 104 9.52 -4.65 -9.04
CA LEU A 104 9.78 -3.30 -9.56
C LEU A 104 11.22 -3.10 -10.06
N LYS A 105 12.19 -3.80 -9.50
CA LYS A 105 13.63 -3.65 -9.81
C LYS A 105 13.97 -4.19 -11.21
N ALA A 106 14.73 -3.49 -12.06
CA ALA A 106 15.25 -4.09 -13.30
C ALA A 106 16.63 -4.73 -13.12
N SER A 107 17.38 -4.35 -12.09
CA SER A 107 18.74 -4.81 -11.84
C SER A 107 19.06 -4.86 -10.33
N ASN A 108 20.27 -5.33 -10.01
CA ASN A 108 20.80 -5.29 -8.65
C ASN A 108 21.25 -3.90 -8.21
N LEU A 109 21.29 -2.91 -9.11
CA LEU A 109 21.57 -1.52 -8.76
C LEU A 109 20.31 -0.83 -8.21
N ASP A 110 19.12 -1.31 -8.59
CA ASP A 110 17.83 -0.78 -8.15
C ASP A 110 17.44 -1.29 -6.75
N ARG A 111 18.44 -1.56 -5.89
CA ARG A 111 18.20 -1.89 -4.48
C ARG A 111 17.41 -0.74 -3.85
N GLY A 112 16.48 -1.09 -2.96
CA GLY A 112 15.54 -0.12 -2.39
C GLY A 112 14.12 -0.25 -2.93
N LEU A 113 13.88 -0.34 -4.25
CA LEU A 113 12.52 -0.26 -4.82
C LEU A 113 11.51 -1.33 -4.40
N GLY A 114 11.94 -2.41 -3.74
CA GLY A 114 11.02 -3.44 -3.25
C GLY A 114 10.22 -4.17 -4.34
N LYS A 115 9.00 -4.56 -3.97
CA LYS A 115 7.98 -5.22 -4.79
C LYS A 115 6.62 -4.73 -4.28
N VAL A 116 5.61 -4.68 -5.14
CA VAL A 116 4.23 -4.47 -4.68
C VAL A 116 3.71 -5.78 -4.09
N ASP A 117 3.14 -5.75 -2.90
CA ASP A 117 2.63 -6.97 -2.26
C ASP A 117 1.52 -7.61 -3.09
N LEU A 118 0.57 -6.80 -3.54
CA LEU A 118 -0.54 -7.20 -4.39
C LEU A 118 -0.80 -6.16 -5.48
N LEU A 119 -0.88 -6.61 -6.73
CA LEU A 119 -1.30 -5.78 -7.86
C LEU A 119 -2.73 -6.18 -8.24
N GLY A 120 -3.63 -5.21 -8.26
CA GLY A 120 -5.01 -5.36 -8.71
C GLY A 120 -5.35 -4.49 -9.91
N VAL A 121 -6.54 -4.70 -10.44
CA VAL A 121 -7.18 -3.83 -11.43
C VAL A 121 -8.65 -3.67 -11.11
N THR A 122 -9.17 -2.47 -11.29
CA THR A 122 -10.59 -2.16 -11.17
C THR A 122 -11.39 -2.63 -12.39
N ASP A 123 -12.72 -2.68 -12.27
CA ASP A 123 -13.63 -2.85 -13.40
C ASP A 123 -13.58 -1.72 -14.45
N ARG A 124 -12.93 -0.59 -14.11
CA ARG A 124 -12.62 0.52 -15.03
C ARG A 124 -11.18 0.49 -15.54
N SER A 125 -10.52 -0.67 -15.48
CA SER A 125 -9.15 -0.85 -16.01
C SER A 125 -8.04 -0.05 -15.30
N ARG A 126 -8.35 0.69 -14.23
CA ARG A 126 -7.34 1.37 -13.40
C ARG A 126 -6.59 0.39 -12.51
N LEU A 127 -5.26 0.46 -12.49
CA LEU A 127 -4.45 -0.39 -11.59
C LEU A 127 -4.65 0.01 -10.13
N VAL A 128 -4.54 -0.99 -9.25
CA VAL A 128 -4.56 -0.83 -7.79
C VAL A 128 -3.26 -1.42 -7.25
N ILE A 129 -2.48 -0.60 -6.56
CA ILE A 129 -1.26 -1.00 -5.86
C ILE A 129 -1.64 -1.18 -4.41
N ILE A 130 -1.53 -2.41 -3.93
CA ILE A 130 -1.94 -2.76 -2.57
C ILE A 130 -0.68 -3.00 -1.75
N GLU A 131 -0.48 -2.15 -0.75
CA GLU A 131 0.50 -2.34 0.32
C GLU A 131 -0.20 -3.07 1.47
N LEU A 132 0.29 -4.25 1.83
CA LEU A 132 -0.38 -5.14 2.77
C LEU A 132 0.35 -5.11 4.11
N LYS A 133 -0.34 -4.68 5.17
CA LYS A 133 0.22 -4.69 6.52
C LYS A 133 -0.47 -5.71 7.42
N VAL A 134 0.30 -6.28 8.34
CA VAL A 134 -0.21 -7.20 9.38
C VAL A 134 0.47 -6.93 10.71
N CYS A 135 -0.17 -7.32 11.82
CA CYS A 135 0.49 -7.33 13.11
C CYS A 135 1.71 -8.26 13.11
N ARG A 136 2.78 -7.87 13.81
CA ARG A 136 3.93 -8.77 14.04
C ARG A 136 3.51 -9.92 14.96
N LYS A 137 4.28 -11.01 14.92
CA LYS A 137 4.01 -12.22 15.72
C LYS A 137 4.02 -12.01 17.23
N ASP A 138 4.75 -11.00 17.70
CA ASP A 138 4.79 -10.59 19.10
C ASP A 138 3.59 -9.73 19.52
N GLY A 139 2.62 -9.54 18.62
CA GLY A 139 1.45 -8.67 18.82
C GLY A 139 1.75 -7.19 18.66
N SER A 140 3.00 -6.80 18.33
CA SER A 140 3.31 -5.41 18.02
C SER A 140 2.70 -4.99 16.68
N ARG A 141 2.37 -3.70 16.57
CA ARG A 141 1.60 -3.13 15.47
C ARG A 141 2.30 -3.15 14.10
N GLY A 142 3.58 -3.51 14.05
CA GLY A 142 4.36 -3.47 12.82
C GLY A 142 4.60 -2.05 12.34
N ASP A 143 4.58 -1.89 11.02
CA ASP A 143 4.82 -0.60 10.36
C ASP A 143 3.67 0.38 10.61
N THR A 144 3.97 1.69 10.49
CA THR A 144 2.97 2.74 10.69
C THR A 144 2.11 2.91 9.43
N PRO A 145 0.87 3.44 9.56
CA PRO A 145 0.08 3.83 8.40
C PRO A 145 0.79 4.82 7.48
N LEU A 146 1.59 5.74 8.05
CA LEU A 146 2.39 6.67 7.27
C LEU A 146 3.47 5.94 6.45
N LEU A 147 4.18 4.99 7.05
CA LEU A 147 5.18 4.20 6.32
C LEU A 147 4.52 3.43 5.17
N ALA A 148 3.39 2.76 5.43
CA ALA A 148 2.62 2.06 4.40
C ALA A 148 2.18 2.98 3.24
N LEU A 149 1.74 4.21 3.55
CA LEU A 149 1.39 5.21 2.55
C LEU A 149 2.62 5.57 1.68
N THR A 150 3.75 5.88 2.32
CA THR A 150 4.97 6.27 1.59
C THR A 150 5.51 5.13 0.71
N GLU A 151 5.45 3.88 1.17
CA GLU A 151 5.81 2.71 0.37
C GLU A 151 4.87 2.54 -0.83
N GLY A 152 3.56 2.67 -0.62
CA GLY A 152 2.55 2.62 -1.67
C GLY A 152 2.75 3.72 -2.73
N LEU A 153 3.03 4.96 -2.31
CA LEU A 153 3.32 6.08 -3.22
C LEU A 153 4.58 5.84 -4.05
N ARG A 154 5.64 5.31 -3.42
CA ARG A 154 6.87 4.94 -4.12
C ARG A 154 6.58 3.90 -5.20
N TYR A 155 5.79 2.88 -4.88
CA TYR A 155 5.39 1.87 -5.87
C TYR A 155 4.52 2.47 -6.98
N ALA A 156 3.60 3.38 -6.64
CA ALA A 156 2.79 4.10 -7.60
C ALA A 156 3.63 4.91 -8.59
N ALA A 157 4.69 5.59 -8.14
CA ALA A 157 5.59 6.31 -9.02
C ALA A 157 6.25 5.35 -10.04
N VAL A 158 6.75 4.19 -9.58
CA VAL A 158 7.40 3.21 -10.45
C VAL A 158 6.41 2.61 -11.46
N VAL A 159 5.23 2.22 -11.00
CA VAL A 159 4.19 1.62 -11.84
C VAL A 159 3.67 2.63 -12.85
N GLN A 160 3.43 3.88 -12.44
CA GLN A 160 2.94 4.92 -13.34
C GLN A 160 3.96 5.25 -14.44
N ALA A 161 5.26 5.34 -14.10
CA ALA A 161 6.32 5.56 -15.09
C ALA A 161 6.39 4.46 -16.16
N ASN A 162 6.04 3.23 -15.76
CA ASN A 162 6.14 2.04 -16.60
C ASN A 162 4.78 1.52 -17.08
N LEU A 163 3.72 2.32 -16.95
CA LEU A 163 2.34 1.88 -17.12
C LEU A 163 2.07 1.26 -18.48
N ARG A 164 2.65 1.80 -19.55
CA ARG A 164 2.49 1.26 -20.91
C ARG A 164 3.07 -0.14 -21.07
N ALA A 165 4.27 -0.37 -20.53
CA ALA A 165 4.90 -1.69 -20.57
C ALA A 165 4.10 -2.70 -19.74
N ILE A 166 3.65 -2.29 -18.56
CA ILE A 166 2.79 -3.10 -17.69
C ILE A 166 1.46 -3.42 -18.38
N ALA A 167 0.84 -2.45 -19.06
CA ALA A 167 -0.43 -2.61 -19.77
C ALA A 167 -0.32 -3.64 -20.91
N VAL A 168 0.78 -3.61 -21.68
CA VAL A 168 1.06 -4.62 -22.73
C VAL A 168 1.11 -6.01 -22.12
N GLU A 169 1.89 -6.20 -21.05
CA GLU A 169 2.00 -7.51 -20.40
C GLU A 169 0.68 -7.95 -19.74
N ALA A 170 -0.09 -7.02 -19.16
CA ALA A 170 -1.40 -7.31 -18.57
C ALA A 170 -2.40 -7.78 -19.64
N ARG A 171 -2.37 -7.19 -20.84
CA ARG A 171 -3.19 -7.64 -21.98
C ARG A 171 -2.76 -9.03 -22.43
N GLU A 172 -1.46 -9.24 -22.65
CA GLU A 172 -0.89 -10.53 -23.10
C GLU A 172 -1.19 -11.66 -22.12
N ARG A 173 -1.00 -11.43 -20.81
CA ARG A 173 -1.02 -12.51 -19.81
C ARG A 173 -2.36 -12.67 -19.10
N CYS A 174 -3.10 -11.58 -18.93
CA CYS A 174 -4.32 -11.58 -18.11
C CYS A 174 -5.59 -11.26 -18.92
N ALA A 175 -5.45 -10.96 -20.22
CA ALA A 175 -6.52 -10.46 -21.08
C ALA A 175 -7.22 -9.22 -20.47
N ILE A 176 -6.41 -8.25 -20.04
CA ILE A 176 -6.87 -7.02 -19.37
C ILE A 176 -6.34 -5.81 -20.09
N ASP A 177 -7.25 -4.90 -20.43
CA ASP A 177 -6.89 -3.53 -20.76
C ASP A 177 -6.63 -2.74 -19.48
N VAL A 178 -5.56 -1.95 -19.48
CA VAL A 178 -5.18 -1.07 -18.38
C VAL A 178 -5.33 0.38 -18.86
N SER A 179 -6.02 1.21 -18.07
CA SER A 179 -6.20 2.63 -18.36
C SER A 179 -4.89 3.40 -18.16
N GLU A 180 -4.74 4.56 -18.80
CA GLU A 180 -3.61 5.48 -18.54
C GLU A 180 -3.75 6.31 -17.25
N GLU A 181 -4.86 6.16 -16.49
CA GLU A 181 -5.04 6.83 -15.20
C GLU A 181 -3.92 6.47 -14.18
N PRO A 182 -3.50 7.40 -13.30
CA PRO A 182 -2.59 7.09 -12.20
C PRO A 182 -3.11 5.90 -11.38
N PRO A 183 -2.27 4.97 -10.89
CA PRO A 183 -2.76 3.86 -10.08
C PRO A 183 -3.44 4.35 -8.80
N ILE A 184 -4.34 3.54 -8.24
CA ILE A 184 -4.84 3.71 -6.86
C ILE A 184 -3.79 3.13 -5.91
N VAL A 185 -3.50 3.84 -4.81
CA VAL A 185 -2.72 3.29 -3.69
C VAL A 185 -3.72 2.81 -2.63
N GLN A 186 -3.67 1.52 -2.30
CA GLN A 186 -4.53 0.93 -1.29
C GLN A 186 -3.68 0.37 -0.16
N ILE A 187 -3.87 0.89 1.04
CA ILE A 187 -3.29 0.32 2.27
C ILE A 187 -4.31 -0.70 2.77
N MET A 188 -3.98 -1.97 2.69
CA MET A 188 -4.84 -3.07 3.09
C MET A 188 -4.25 -3.74 4.34
N ALA A 189 -5.09 -4.02 5.33
CA ALA A 189 -4.67 -4.78 6.50
C ALA A 189 -5.85 -5.50 7.17
N PRO A 190 -5.63 -6.57 7.94
CA PRO A 190 -6.65 -7.11 8.83
C PRO A 190 -7.10 -6.11 9.90
N GLU A 191 -8.30 -6.32 10.45
CA GLU A 191 -8.91 -5.42 11.44
C GLU A 191 -8.06 -5.18 12.68
N ASP A 192 -7.30 -6.17 13.13
CA ASP A 192 -6.49 -6.10 14.34
C ASP A 192 -5.33 -5.09 14.19
N TRP A 193 -4.73 -5.01 13.00
CA TRP A 193 -3.70 -4.03 12.67
C TRP A 193 -4.26 -2.61 12.74
N TRP A 194 -5.40 -2.37 12.09
CA TRP A 194 -6.10 -1.07 12.17
C TRP A 194 -6.51 -0.74 13.60
N ARG A 195 -7.03 -1.71 14.36
CA ARG A 195 -7.41 -1.53 15.76
C ARG A 195 -6.20 -1.21 16.64
N GLY A 196 -5.03 -1.79 16.36
CA GLY A 196 -3.79 -1.44 17.05
C GLY A 196 -3.45 0.05 16.92
N TRP A 197 -3.73 0.65 15.77
CA TRP A 197 -3.47 2.06 15.49
C TRP A 197 -4.62 3.00 15.90
N CYS A 198 -5.89 2.64 15.69
CA CYS A 198 -7.05 3.49 16.03
C CYS A 198 -7.53 3.33 17.50
N GLY A 199 -7.34 2.12 18.05
CA GLY A 199 -7.84 1.65 19.34
C GLY A 199 -6.87 1.83 20.49
N MET A 200 -5.83 2.65 20.34
CA MET A 200 -4.87 2.91 21.42
C MET A 200 -5.59 3.33 22.70
N VAL A 201 -5.21 2.71 23.83
CA VAL A 201 -5.78 2.97 25.16
C VAL A 201 -4.71 3.60 26.06
N GLY A 202 -5.08 4.61 26.85
CA GLY A 202 -4.20 5.19 27.86
C GLY A 202 -3.14 6.16 27.31
N SER A 203 -1.91 6.06 27.80
CA SER A 203 -0.80 6.98 27.49
C SER A 203 -0.31 6.86 26.03
N THR A 204 -0.43 5.70 25.40
CA THR A 204 -0.02 5.48 24.00
C THR A 204 -0.90 6.18 22.99
N ARG A 205 -2.21 6.34 23.27
CA ARG A 205 -3.11 7.16 22.44
C ARG A 205 -2.72 8.62 22.47
N ARG A 206 -2.42 9.14 23.67
CA ARG A 206 -1.89 10.50 23.85
C ARG A 206 -0.55 10.65 23.13
N ALA A 207 0.30 9.63 23.16
CA ALA A 207 1.61 9.65 22.53
C ALA A 207 1.57 9.66 21.00
N ALA A 208 0.58 9.02 20.35
CA ALA A 208 0.47 9.07 18.89
C ALA A 208 -0.31 10.28 18.37
N GLY A 209 -1.11 10.96 19.22
CA GLY A 209 -1.88 12.15 18.88
C GLY A 209 -3.09 11.91 17.97
N GLU A 210 -3.65 12.97 17.40
CA GLU A 210 -4.75 12.96 16.42
C GLU A 210 -4.25 12.58 15.01
N TRP A 211 -3.52 11.48 14.91
CA TRP A 211 -2.85 11.08 13.67
C TRP A 211 -3.85 10.74 12.57
N GLU A 212 -5.04 10.21 12.90
CA GLU A 212 -6.05 9.83 11.90
C GLU A 212 -6.49 11.03 11.05
N SER A 213 -6.75 12.18 11.69
CA SER A 213 -7.17 13.38 10.96
C SER A 213 -6.03 13.92 10.10
N LYS A 214 -4.82 14.01 10.66
CA LYS A 214 -3.66 14.51 9.90
C LYS A 214 -3.30 13.59 8.74
N PHE A 215 -3.46 12.27 8.91
CA PHE A 215 -3.26 11.29 7.85
C PHE A 215 -4.28 11.46 6.73
N LEU A 216 -5.55 11.72 7.07
CA LEU A 216 -6.59 12.00 6.08
C LEU A 216 -6.33 13.33 5.36
N ASP A 217 -5.94 14.38 6.08
CA ASP A 217 -5.59 15.68 5.49
C ASP A 217 -4.41 15.53 4.50
N LEU A 218 -3.34 14.85 4.92
CA LEU A 218 -2.20 14.53 4.05
C LEU A 218 -2.63 13.71 2.83
N SER A 219 -3.45 12.67 3.04
CA SER A 219 -3.91 11.80 1.96
C SER A 219 -4.69 12.62 0.92
N ASN A 220 -5.68 13.41 1.35
CA ASN A 220 -6.47 14.26 0.46
C ASN A 220 -5.59 15.24 -0.32
N GLU A 221 -4.62 15.89 0.34
CA GLU A 221 -3.74 16.83 -0.34
C GLU A 221 -2.86 16.14 -1.40
N LEU A 222 -2.41 14.91 -1.13
CA LEU A 222 -1.70 14.09 -2.12
C LEU A 222 -2.62 13.63 -3.25
N GLU A 223 -3.89 13.28 -2.99
CA GLU A 223 -4.85 12.94 -4.04
C GLU A 223 -5.04 14.12 -4.99
N ASP A 224 -5.25 15.31 -4.44
CA ASP A 224 -5.46 16.55 -5.21
C ASP A 224 -4.24 16.91 -6.05
N ARG A 225 -3.03 16.81 -5.49
CA ARG A 225 -1.78 17.21 -6.17
C ARG A 225 -1.28 16.17 -7.17
N LEU A 226 -1.47 14.88 -6.92
CA LEU A 226 -0.91 13.79 -7.73
C LEU A 226 -1.94 13.06 -8.61
N GLY A 227 -3.24 13.24 -8.36
CA GLY A 227 -4.31 12.48 -9.02
C GLY A 227 -4.37 11.01 -8.63
N ILE A 228 -3.71 10.63 -7.52
CA ILE A 228 -3.63 9.27 -7.01
C ILE A 228 -4.68 9.11 -5.92
N LEU A 229 -5.63 8.21 -6.11
CA LEU A 229 -6.57 7.88 -5.05
C LEU A 229 -5.89 7.01 -3.99
N ILE A 230 -6.15 7.31 -2.72
CA ILE A 230 -5.61 6.62 -1.55
C ILE A 230 -6.78 5.96 -0.79
N GLU A 231 -6.72 4.64 -0.66
CA GLU A 231 -7.75 3.86 0.03
C GLU A 231 -7.17 3.14 1.25
N CYS A 232 -7.78 3.33 2.42
CA CYS A 232 -7.48 2.53 3.61
C CYS A 232 -8.54 1.44 3.77
N VAL A 233 -8.13 0.18 3.68
CA VAL A 233 -9.01 -0.99 3.63
C VAL A 233 -8.72 -1.95 4.79
N SER A 234 -9.78 -2.32 5.49
CA SER A 234 -9.79 -3.34 6.52
C SER A 234 -10.36 -4.66 5.98
N LEU A 235 -9.67 -5.77 6.24
CA LEU A 235 -10.15 -7.13 5.98
C LEU A 235 -10.86 -7.67 7.23
N GLU A 236 -12.18 -7.81 7.16
CA GLU A 236 -12.99 -8.33 8.27
C GLU A 236 -12.78 -9.85 8.45
N GLY A 237 -12.71 -10.31 9.70
CA GLY A 237 -12.66 -11.74 10.01
C GLY A 237 -11.39 -12.48 9.54
N VAL A 238 -10.32 -11.76 9.22
CA VAL A 238 -9.03 -12.37 8.88
C VAL A 238 -8.10 -12.32 10.07
N SER A 239 -7.67 -13.49 10.56
CA SER A 239 -6.48 -13.64 11.38
C SER A 239 -5.36 -14.28 10.59
N LEU A 240 -4.11 -13.93 10.89
CA LEU A 240 -2.95 -14.67 10.37
C LEU A 240 -2.96 -16.15 10.80
N ALA A 241 -3.63 -16.48 11.91
CA ALA A 241 -3.86 -17.85 12.32
C ALA A 241 -4.77 -18.61 11.34
N ASP A 242 -5.63 -17.90 10.62
CA ASP A 242 -6.58 -18.47 9.64
C ASP A 242 -5.92 -18.72 8.27
N VAL A 243 -4.73 -18.15 8.05
CA VAL A 243 -3.93 -18.40 6.85
C VAL A 243 -3.29 -19.78 6.96
N SER A 244 -4.09 -20.80 6.67
CA SER A 244 -3.67 -22.20 6.80
C SER A 244 -2.65 -22.58 5.73
N TRP A 245 -1.70 -23.42 6.13
CA TRP A 245 -0.78 -24.06 5.19
C TRP A 245 -1.35 -25.42 4.79
N LYS A 246 -2.10 -25.48 3.68
CA LYS A 246 -2.67 -26.72 3.15
C LYS A 246 -2.09 -27.05 1.78
N GLY A 247 -1.44 -28.21 1.67
CA GLY A 247 -0.85 -28.71 0.42
C GLY A 247 0.11 -27.70 -0.22
N ASP A 248 -0.34 -27.06 -1.29
CA ASP A 248 0.48 -26.20 -2.15
C ASP A 248 0.77 -24.79 -1.61
N GLY A 249 0.32 -24.41 -0.41
CA GLY A 249 0.75 -23.17 0.26
C GLY A 249 -0.38 -22.46 1.04
N PRO A 250 -0.19 -21.17 1.40
CA PRO A 250 -1.16 -20.36 2.14
C PRO A 250 -2.53 -20.29 1.44
N ARG A 251 -3.62 -20.41 2.19
CA ARG A 251 -5.00 -20.27 1.72
C ARG A 251 -5.92 -19.68 2.79
N LEU A 252 -6.93 -18.94 2.32
CA LEU A 252 -8.13 -18.59 3.07
C LEU A 252 -9.28 -19.46 2.57
N GLU A 253 -10.18 -19.86 3.46
CA GLU A 253 -11.35 -20.67 3.10
C GLU A 253 -12.43 -19.83 2.40
N GLU A 254 -12.56 -18.57 2.82
CA GLU A 254 -13.57 -17.65 2.31
C GLU A 254 -12.95 -16.32 1.88
N THR A 255 -13.69 -15.57 1.08
CA THR A 255 -13.32 -14.21 0.71
C THR A 255 -13.68 -13.26 1.85
N PRO A 256 -12.70 -12.70 2.58
CA PRO A 256 -13.01 -11.78 3.66
C PRO A 256 -13.73 -10.53 3.14
N PRO A 257 -14.73 -10.00 3.87
CA PRO A 257 -15.31 -8.72 3.53
C PRO A 257 -14.25 -7.61 3.60
N MET A 258 -14.34 -6.66 2.66
CA MET A 258 -13.53 -5.43 2.69
C MET A 258 -14.39 -4.27 3.17
N ARG A 259 -13.86 -3.49 4.13
CA ARG A 259 -14.44 -2.22 4.57
C ARG A 259 -13.43 -1.10 4.46
N ARG A 260 -13.95 0.13 4.38
CA ARG A 260 -13.12 1.30 4.67
C ARG A 260 -12.65 1.23 6.12
N ALA A 261 -11.35 1.41 6.35
CA ALA A 261 -10.80 1.50 7.70
C ALA A 261 -11.47 2.66 8.45
N CYS A 262 -11.82 2.46 9.72
CA CYS A 262 -12.48 3.47 10.54
C CYS A 262 -11.47 4.53 11.00
N LEU A 263 -11.16 5.47 10.10
CA LEU A 263 -10.36 6.66 10.38
C LEU A 263 -11.29 7.81 10.76
N LYS A 264 -10.96 8.51 11.84
CA LYS A 264 -11.78 9.62 12.32
C LYS A 264 -11.36 10.91 11.61
N ALA A 265 -12.26 11.47 10.81
CA ALA A 265 -12.12 12.84 10.36
C ALA A 265 -12.19 13.81 11.56
N ARG A 266 -11.48 14.94 11.47
CA ARG A 266 -11.64 16.04 12.43
C ARG A 266 -13.13 16.37 12.55
N ARG A 267 -13.66 16.36 13.76
CA ARG A 267 -14.93 17.04 14.02
C ARG A 267 -14.66 18.50 13.72
N ALA A 268 -15.25 19.04 12.66
CA ALA A 268 -15.21 20.47 12.41
C ALA A 268 -15.64 21.16 13.73
N SER A 269 -14.73 21.90 14.33
CA SER A 269 -15.01 22.70 15.51
C SER A 269 -16.21 23.56 15.14
N GLN A 270 -17.39 23.25 15.68
CA GLN A 270 -18.51 24.18 15.59
C GLN A 270 -18.03 25.44 16.26
N GLY A 271 -17.73 26.45 15.44
CA GLY A 271 -17.34 27.77 15.90
C GLY A 271 -18.47 28.26 16.81
N GLN A 272 -18.21 28.25 18.10
CA GLN A 272 -19.09 28.84 19.08
C GLN A 272 -18.92 30.37 18.96
N GLN A 273 -19.54 30.93 17.91
CA GLN A 273 -19.97 32.31 17.91
C GLN A 273 -21.13 32.41 18.90
N HIS A 274 -20.82 32.45 20.20
CA HIS A 274 -21.72 33.15 21.10
C HIS A 274 -21.35 34.63 21.02
N ARG A 275 -22.16 35.32 20.23
CA ARG A 275 -22.27 36.77 20.23
C ARG A 275 -22.67 37.22 21.63
N ASP A 276 -22.04 38.31 22.04
CA ASP A 276 -22.45 39.18 23.11
C ASP A 276 -23.94 39.52 23.00
N GLY A 277 -24.61 39.44 24.14
CA GLY A 277 -25.94 39.98 24.41
C GLY A 277 -25.99 40.38 25.88
#